data_AF-A0A176JYQ3-F1
#
_entry.id   AF-A0A176JYQ3-F1
#
_cell.length_a   1.000
_cell.length_b   1.000
_cell.length_c   1.000
_cell.angle_alpha   90.00
_cell.angle_beta   90.00
_cell.angle_gamma   90.00
#
_symmetry.space_group_name_H-M   'P 1'
#
loop_
_entity.id
_entity.type
_entity.pdbx_description
1 polymer ?
#
loop_
_entity_poly.entity_id
_entity_poly.type
_entity_poly.pdbx_seq_one_letter_code
_entity_poly.pdbx_strand_id
1 'polypeptide(L)'
;MRRKLLFSLLILAILFVLVGCPGSSIDELISKMKFIDYAFAEGEPEVPAVALYLGRVKKDDILQVYTPVPEPRSGEFIDNAVIISPTIGAPGYLYYLDLAPGAFYNHPGRIVVLGEDGEPIIDEEVEGWPVLNGQTPEPLVSPISEVYQKAIFWRNIRYRIPVIKIPEWIIVQRVQSGAVVVNGLTPTQNLYYEASQAHNLMYNAMVDFMGAEYVRQVEYPSNTQSDVEAAIQYLIETKKVNRLTLYFIAHGSYDSMNIGGTYLTASELKGIIESYRSVQFYVMIESCHAGSWLEGTSNIVDPPNTILAIATTSADKSAYPDWDHATGYTDDYNASTDVYVEWTTDFLQMMSYYTGSGWSSVTSYASTHGIANEAALYDLCFLAIKGGSPPGSSYTFTERVGIQEPRIYRSY
;
A
#
# COMPACT_ATOMS: atom_id res chain seq x y z
N MET A 1 26.70 30.17 -66.56
CA MET A 1 26.70 30.26 -65.08
C MET A 1 25.31 30.18 -64.46
N ARG A 2 24.29 30.94 -64.91
CA ARG A 2 22.93 30.94 -64.33
C ARG A 2 22.26 29.55 -64.17
N ARG A 3 22.38 28.66 -65.16
CA ARG A 3 21.82 27.29 -65.09
C ARG A 3 22.48 26.41 -64.01
N LYS A 4 23.79 26.57 -63.77
CA LYS A 4 24.50 25.81 -62.73
C LYS A 4 24.14 26.32 -61.34
N LEU A 5 23.97 27.64 -61.18
CA LEU A 5 23.54 28.26 -59.92
C LEU A 5 22.11 27.85 -59.53
N LEU A 6 21.19 27.81 -60.50
CA LEU A 6 19.81 27.34 -60.30
C LEU A 6 19.75 25.86 -59.91
N PHE A 7 20.58 25.01 -60.52
CA PHE A 7 20.67 23.60 -60.17
C PHE A 7 21.23 23.40 -58.75
N SER A 8 22.26 24.16 -58.38
CA SER A 8 22.83 24.12 -57.02
C SER A 8 21.83 24.58 -55.96
N LEU A 9 21.05 25.64 -56.22
CA LEU A 9 19.99 26.11 -55.32
C LEU A 9 18.84 25.11 -55.20
N LEU A 10 18.48 24.43 -56.29
CA LEU A 10 17.45 23.38 -56.27
C LEU A 10 17.93 22.16 -55.46
N ILE A 11 19.19 21.76 -55.62
CA ILE A 11 19.80 20.67 -54.83
C ILE A 11 19.89 21.06 -53.35
N LEU A 12 20.24 22.31 -53.03
CA LEU A 12 20.29 22.79 -51.64
C LEU A 12 18.89 22.85 -51.01
N ALA A 13 17.87 23.26 -51.78
CA ALA A 13 16.48 23.27 -51.35
C ALA A 13 15.93 21.85 -51.16
N ILE A 14 16.28 20.90 -52.04
CA ILE A 14 15.93 19.49 -51.90
C ILE A 14 16.63 18.88 -50.67
N LEU A 15 17.91 19.21 -50.43
CA LEU A 15 18.64 18.82 -49.22
C LEU A 15 18.02 19.43 -47.96
N PHE A 16 17.58 20.68 -47.98
CA PHE A 16 16.86 21.30 -46.86
C PHE A 16 15.48 20.69 -46.62
N VAL A 17 14.80 20.20 -47.66
CA VAL A 17 13.53 19.47 -47.54
C VAL A 17 13.75 18.02 -47.09
N LEU A 18 14.89 17.41 -47.40
CA LEU A 18 15.26 16.06 -46.94
C LEU A 18 15.85 16.03 -45.52
N VAL A 19 16.48 17.12 -45.07
CA VAL A 19 16.95 17.30 -43.68
C VAL A 19 15.86 17.92 -42.81
N GLY A 20 14.97 18.73 -43.40
CA GLY A 20 13.75 19.23 -42.78
C GLY A 20 12.63 18.20 -42.84
N CYS A 21 12.82 17.03 -42.23
CA CYS A 21 11.70 16.16 -41.90
C CYS A 21 10.88 16.87 -40.81
N PRO A 22 9.63 17.31 -41.07
CA PRO A 22 8.77 17.83 -40.02
C PRO A 22 8.38 16.65 -39.13
N GLY A 23 8.80 16.67 -37.87
CA GLY A 23 8.27 15.85 -36.77
C GLY A 23 8.12 14.37 -37.07
N SER A 24 9.21 13.59 -37.00
CA SER A 24 9.05 12.16 -36.76
C SER A 24 8.53 11.99 -35.34
N SER A 25 7.22 11.78 -35.19
CA SER A 25 6.66 11.31 -33.92
C SER A 25 7.41 10.04 -33.54
N ILE A 26 8.06 10.02 -32.38
CA ILE A 26 8.68 8.81 -31.88
C ILE A 26 7.57 7.79 -31.57
N ASP A 27 7.84 6.51 -31.82
CA ASP A 27 6.94 5.43 -31.40
C ASP A 27 7.15 5.08 -29.91
N GLU A 28 6.29 4.19 -29.39
CA GLU A 28 6.33 3.78 -27.97
C GLU A 28 7.66 3.15 -27.56
N LEU A 29 8.32 2.41 -28.46
CA LEU A 29 9.59 1.76 -28.15
C LEU A 29 10.69 2.80 -27.99
N ILE A 30 10.76 3.75 -28.93
CA ILE A 30 11.73 4.85 -28.88
C ILE A 30 11.45 5.75 -27.67
N SER A 31 10.19 6.04 -27.34
CA SER A 31 9.86 6.86 -26.17
C SER A 31 10.21 6.17 -24.85
N LYS A 32 10.03 4.84 -24.75
CA LYS A 32 10.51 4.04 -23.60
C LYS A 32 12.03 4.13 -23.46
N MET A 33 12.79 4.01 -24.55
CA MET A 33 14.25 4.15 -24.51
C MET A 33 14.67 5.55 -24.06
N LYS A 34 14.05 6.60 -24.62
CA LYS A 34 14.30 7.99 -24.21
C LYS A 34 13.97 8.23 -22.75
N PHE A 35 12.90 7.63 -22.23
CA PHE A 35 12.55 7.73 -20.81
C PHE A 35 13.68 7.15 -19.94
N ILE A 36 14.23 5.97 -20.27
CA ILE A 36 15.32 5.36 -19.51
C ILE A 36 16.56 6.25 -19.52
N ASP A 37 16.96 6.72 -20.71
CA ASP A 37 18.12 7.61 -20.87
C ASP A 37 17.95 8.91 -20.06
N TYR A 38 16.72 9.45 -20.02
CA TYR A 38 16.39 10.67 -19.30
C TYR A 38 16.29 10.46 -17.79
N ALA A 39 15.48 9.50 -17.34
CA ALA A 39 15.17 9.27 -15.94
C ALA A 39 16.39 8.77 -15.15
N PHE A 40 17.32 8.07 -15.80
CA PHE A 40 18.52 7.50 -15.18
C PHE A 40 19.82 8.18 -15.62
N ALA A 41 19.74 9.39 -16.18
CA ALA A 41 20.93 10.17 -16.54
C ALA A 41 21.90 10.37 -15.36
N GLU A 42 21.37 10.39 -14.13
CA GLU A 42 22.12 10.57 -12.89
C GLU A 42 22.39 9.25 -12.14
N GLY A 43 21.89 8.13 -12.63
CA GLY A 43 21.99 6.80 -12.02
C GLY A 43 20.65 6.09 -11.90
N GLU A 44 20.70 4.76 -11.76
CA GLU A 44 19.52 3.94 -11.46
C GLU A 44 19.22 3.98 -9.94
N PRO A 45 17.94 3.88 -9.53
CA PRO A 45 17.58 3.74 -8.13
C PRO A 45 18.28 2.56 -7.44
N GLU A 46 18.76 2.76 -6.22
CA GLU A 46 19.36 1.70 -5.39
C GLU A 46 18.31 0.85 -4.65
N VAL A 47 17.11 1.38 -4.50
CA VAL A 47 15.95 0.70 -3.90
C VAL A 47 15.10 0.00 -4.97
N PRO A 48 14.33 -1.04 -4.63
CA PRO A 48 13.36 -1.65 -5.54
C PRO A 48 12.53 -0.61 -6.30
N ALA A 49 12.62 -0.63 -7.63
CA ALA A 49 11.96 0.34 -8.50
C ALA A 49 11.52 -0.29 -9.83
N VAL A 50 10.43 0.24 -10.39
CA VAL A 50 9.92 -0.15 -11.71
C VAL A 50 9.53 1.09 -12.53
N ALA A 51 9.78 1.04 -13.84
CA ALA A 51 9.29 2.06 -14.77
C ALA A 51 8.09 1.52 -15.54
N LEU A 52 6.97 2.25 -15.46
CA LEU A 52 5.70 1.91 -16.08
C LEU A 52 5.38 2.86 -17.23
N TYR A 53 4.91 2.30 -18.34
CA TYR A 53 4.27 3.06 -19.39
C TYR A 53 2.76 3.08 -19.17
N LEU A 54 2.18 4.26 -18.97
CA LEU A 54 0.78 4.43 -18.59
C LEU A 54 -0.14 4.81 -19.75
N GLY A 55 0.43 4.96 -20.96
CA GLY A 55 -0.31 5.23 -22.18
C GLY A 55 0.01 6.58 -22.82
N ARG A 56 -0.70 6.87 -23.91
CA ARG A 56 -0.59 8.17 -24.60
C ARG A 56 -1.44 9.21 -23.90
N VAL A 57 -0.93 10.44 -23.92
CA VAL A 57 -1.65 11.64 -23.48
C VAL A 57 -1.90 12.56 -24.66
N LYS A 58 -2.95 13.36 -24.56
CA LYS A 58 -3.35 14.36 -25.54
C LYS A 58 -3.08 15.74 -24.99
N LYS A 59 -3.01 16.70 -25.92
CA LYS A 59 -3.12 18.10 -25.54
C LYS A 59 -4.41 18.32 -24.75
N ASP A 60 -4.31 19.11 -23.70
CA ASP A 60 -5.39 19.49 -22.79
C ASP A 60 -5.87 18.39 -21.82
N ASP A 61 -5.24 17.20 -21.82
CA ASP A 61 -5.43 16.23 -20.74
C ASP A 61 -4.97 16.86 -19.41
N ILE A 62 -5.73 16.56 -18.34
CA ILE A 62 -5.43 17.02 -16.99
C ILE A 62 -4.69 15.91 -16.27
N LEU A 63 -3.38 16.10 -16.06
CA LEU A 63 -2.61 15.25 -15.16
C LEU A 63 -2.77 15.78 -13.73
N GLN A 64 -2.86 14.87 -12.78
CA GLN A 64 -2.97 15.12 -11.35
C GLN A 64 -2.09 14.11 -10.62
N VAL A 65 -1.72 14.44 -9.38
CA VAL A 65 -1.12 13.49 -8.44
C VAL A 65 -2.16 13.23 -7.37
N TYR A 66 -2.44 11.96 -7.11
CA TYR A 66 -3.30 11.55 -6.03
C TYR A 66 -2.48 10.97 -4.88
N THR A 67 -2.71 11.54 -3.71
CA THR A 67 -1.96 11.29 -2.48
C THR A 67 -3.01 11.04 -1.39
N PRO A 68 -3.39 9.77 -1.14
CA PRO A 68 -4.47 9.43 -0.23
C PRO A 68 -4.39 9.99 1.17
N VAL A 69 -3.19 10.36 1.67
CA VAL A 69 -2.89 10.90 3.02
C VAL A 69 -1.67 11.83 2.96
N PRO A 70 -1.80 13.11 2.58
CA PRO A 70 -0.64 13.96 2.38
C PRO A 70 0.20 14.10 3.66
N GLU A 71 1.53 14.01 3.53
CA GLU A 71 2.41 14.28 4.66
C GLU A 71 2.21 15.73 5.14
N PRO A 72 2.15 15.98 6.45
CA PRO A 72 1.94 17.32 6.98
C PRO A 72 3.13 18.22 6.65
N ARG A 73 3.01 19.05 5.61
CA ARG A 73 3.93 20.17 5.37
C ARG A 73 3.65 21.24 6.41
N SER A 74 4.52 21.37 7.42
CA SER A 74 4.52 22.49 8.38
C SER A 74 3.26 22.71 9.23
N GLY A 75 2.65 21.64 9.76
CA GLY A 75 1.65 21.75 10.83
C GLY A 75 0.23 22.14 10.40
N GLU A 76 -0.06 22.15 9.10
CA GLU A 76 -1.43 22.20 8.58
C GLU A 76 -1.69 20.93 7.74
N PHE A 77 -2.63 20.10 8.19
CA PHE A 77 -3.24 19.08 7.34
C PHE A 77 -4.16 19.82 6.38
N ILE A 78 -3.64 20.21 5.22
CA ILE A 78 -4.48 20.71 4.14
C ILE A 78 -5.00 19.49 3.40
N ASP A 79 -6.32 19.38 3.29
CA ASP A 79 -7.04 18.37 2.50
C ASP A 79 -6.83 18.61 0.99
N ASN A 80 -5.58 18.49 0.57
CA ASN A 80 -5.14 18.62 -0.81
C ASN A 80 -4.69 17.26 -1.29
N ALA A 81 -5.64 16.34 -1.52
CA ALA A 81 -5.50 15.58 -2.75
C ALA A 81 -5.41 16.62 -3.89
N VAL A 82 -4.43 16.49 -4.79
CA VAL A 82 -4.16 17.37 -5.94
C VAL A 82 -3.31 18.63 -5.56
N ILE A 83 -2.27 19.10 -6.28
CA ILE A 83 -2.14 19.32 -7.73
C ILE A 83 -0.66 19.52 -8.16
N ILE A 84 -0.17 18.68 -9.07
CA ILE A 84 0.50 19.19 -10.28
C ILE A 84 -0.58 19.03 -11.35
N SER A 85 -1.16 20.13 -11.83
CA SER A 85 -2.11 20.16 -12.94
C SER A 85 -1.49 20.97 -14.05
N PRO A 86 -0.38 20.50 -14.61
CA PRO A 86 -0.04 20.91 -15.93
C PRO A 86 -1.16 20.35 -16.81
N THR A 87 -1.94 21.25 -17.38
CA THR A 87 -2.63 20.93 -18.62
C THR A 87 -1.56 20.47 -19.59
N ILE A 88 -1.65 19.23 -20.06
CA ILE A 88 -0.63 18.67 -20.95
C ILE A 88 -0.60 19.52 -22.22
N GLY A 89 0.52 20.21 -22.46
CA GLY A 89 0.62 21.23 -23.50
C GLY A 89 0.66 20.67 -24.93
N ALA A 90 1.03 19.41 -25.08
CA ALA A 90 1.15 18.71 -26.36
C ALA A 90 0.94 17.20 -26.20
N PRO A 91 0.53 16.47 -27.26
CA PRO A 91 0.44 15.01 -27.22
C PRO A 91 1.77 14.35 -26.90
N GLY A 92 1.72 13.19 -26.26
CA GLY A 92 2.91 12.50 -25.78
C GLY A 92 2.63 11.16 -25.11
N TYR A 93 3.55 10.77 -24.23
CA TYR A 93 3.60 9.49 -23.54
C TYR A 93 3.78 9.70 -22.05
N LEU A 94 2.90 9.11 -21.23
CA LEU A 94 2.95 9.19 -19.77
C LEU A 94 3.69 7.99 -19.18
N TYR A 95 4.63 8.29 -18.30
CA TYR A 95 5.44 7.33 -17.57
C TYR A 95 5.38 7.58 -16.07
N TYR A 96 5.56 6.51 -15.31
CA TYR A 96 5.72 6.57 -13.87
C TYR A 96 6.90 5.69 -13.46
N LEU A 97 7.89 6.29 -12.81
CA LEU A 97 8.93 5.58 -12.07
C LEU A 97 8.42 5.40 -10.65
N ASP A 98 8.06 4.18 -10.30
CA ASP A 98 7.60 3.78 -8.98
C ASP A 98 8.81 3.31 -8.16
N LEU A 99 9.13 4.00 -7.06
CA LEU A 99 10.27 3.70 -6.18
C LEU A 99 9.89 2.81 -4.98
N ALA A 100 8.65 2.30 -4.93
CA ALA A 100 8.22 1.27 -3.99
C ALA A 100 7.12 0.41 -4.65
N PRO A 101 7.49 -0.41 -5.66
CA PRO A 101 6.55 -1.05 -6.56
C PRO A 101 5.37 -1.72 -5.87
N GLY A 102 4.18 -1.18 -6.09
CA GLY A 102 2.92 -1.75 -5.60
C GLY A 102 2.63 -1.56 -4.11
N ALA A 103 3.36 -0.70 -3.40
CA ALA A 103 3.10 -0.40 -1.99
C ALA A 103 1.74 0.27 -1.74
N PHE A 104 1.19 0.08 -0.54
CA PHE A 104 -0.09 0.63 -0.06
C PHE A 104 -0.09 2.15 0.23
N TYR A 105 0.84 2.99 -0.22
CA TYR A 105 0.91 4.39 0.25
C TYR A 105 1.36 5.40 -0.79
N ASN A 106 1.43 6.68 -0.38
CA ASN A 106 2.23 7.72 -1.01
C ASN A 106 3.72 7.40 -0.90
N HIS A 107 4.17 6.41 -1.65
CA HIS A 107 5.59 6.17 -1.77
C HIS A 107 6.20 7.17 -2.77
N PRO A 108 7.51 7.40 -2.67
CA PRO A 108 8.23 8.20 -3.65
C PRO A 108 8.04 7.62 -5.07
N GLY A 109 7.91 8.53 -6.03
CA GLY A 109 7.87 8.21 -7.43
C GLY A 109 8.22 9.41 -8.29
N ARG A 110 8.25 9.22 -9.60
CA ARG A 110 8.51 10.30 -10.56
C ARG A 110 7.61 10.14 -11.76
N ILE A 111 6.84 11.18 -12.07
CA ILE A 111 5.95 11.21 -13.22
C ILE A 111 6.64 11.98 -14.34
N VAL A 112 6.75 11.36 -15.52
CA VAL A 112 7.34 11.99 -16.70
C VAL A 112 6.37 11.91 -17.85
N VAL A 113 6.12 13.03 -18.52
CA VAL A 113 5.45 13.05 -19.83
C VAL A 113 6.48 13.45 -20.87
N LEU A 114 6.74 12.55 -21.82
CA LEU A 114 7.57 12.86 -22.98
C LEU A 114 6.67 13.26 -24.15
N GLY A 115 7.02 14.34 -24.86
CA GLY A 115 6.36 14.73 -26.09
C GLY A 115 6.58 13.72 -27.22
N GLU A 116 5.86 13.87 -28.32
CA GLU A 116 6.09 13.06 -29.53
C GLU A 116 7.45 13.32 -30.19
N ASP A 117 8.14 14.42 -29.84
CA ASP A 117 9.55 14.67 -30.17
C ASP A 117 10.53 13.96 -29.20
N GLY A 118 10.02 13.48 -28.07
CA GLY A 118 10.75 12.81 -27.01
C GLY A 118 11.45 13.73 -26.03
N GLU A 119 11.14 15.02 -26.05
CA GLU A 119 11.56 15.96 -25.00
C GLU A 119 10.57 15.90 -23.83
N PRO A 120 11.03 16.11 -22.58
CA PRO A 120 10.14 16.15 -21.43
C PRO A 120 9.19 17.37 -21.50
N ILE A 121 7.89 17.10 -21.40
CA ILE A 121 6.83 18.09 -21.22
C ILE A 121 6.58 18.32 -19.73
N ILE A 122 6.55 17.24 -18.96
CA ILE A 122 6.36 17.22 -17.50
C ILE A 122 7.39 16.27 -16.91
N ASP A 123 7.96 16.65 -15.79
CA ASP A 123 8.89 15.85 -15.01
C ASP A 123 8.81 16.27 -13.56
N GLU A 124 8.23 15.42 -12.72
CA GLU A 124 7.90 15.76 -11.35
C GLU A 124 8.16 14.59 -10.42
N GLU A 125 8.92 14.84 -9.36
CA GLU A 125 9.01 13.95 -8.22
C GLU A 125 7.75 14.08 -7.37
N VAL A 126 7.19 12.95 -6.95
CA VAL A 126 5.88 12.88 -6.31
C VAL A 126 5.86 11.89 -5.15
N GLU A 127 4.88 12.08 -4.28
CA GLU A 127 4.45 11.09 -3.29
C GLU A 127 3.01 10.68 -3.64
N GLY A 128 2.84 9.42 -4.04
CA GLY A 128 1.57 8.93 -4.59
C GLY A 128 1.66 8.67 -6.10
N TRP A 129 0.51 8.65 -6.79
CA TRP A 129 0.45 8.18 -8.16
C TRP A 129 -0.23 9.15 -9.13
N PRO A 130 0.06 9.06 -10.45
CA PRO A 130 -0.61 9.88 -11.45
C PRO A 130 -2.10 9.53 -11.55
N VAL A 131 -2.91 10.57 -11.73
CA VAL A 131 -4.33 10.50 -12.10
C VAL A 131 -4.50 11.30 -13.38
N LEU A 132 -5.04 10.67 -14.41
CA LEU A 132 -5.27 11.30 -15.71
C LEU A 132 -6.77 11.54 -15.89
N ASN A 133 -7.16 12.79 -16.09
CA ASN A 133 -8.55 13.21 -16.25
C ASN A 133 -9.46 12.70 -15.10
N GLY A 134 -8.96 12.74 -13.86
CA GLY A 134 -9.68 12.29 -12.67
C GLY A 134 -9.75 10.77 -12.48
N GLN A 135 -9.03 9.98 -13.29
CA GLN A 135 -8.98 8.53 -13.17
C GLN A 135 -7.55 8.02 -12.96
N THR A 136 -7.39 7.07 -12.02
CA THR A 136 -6.15 6.29 -11.89
C THR A 136 -5.92 5.50 -13.19
N PRO A 137 -4.75 5.65 -13.86
CA PRO A 137 -4.42 4.87 -15.04
C PRO A 137 -4.56 3.37 -14.77
N GLU A 138 -5.16 2.64 -15.71
CA GLU A 138 -5.53 1.22 -15.53
C GLU A 138 -4.38 0.34 -15.01
N PRO A 139 -3.12 0.46 -15.48
CA PRO A 139 -2.03 -0.31 -14.91
C PRO A 139 -1.86 -0.13 -13.40
N LEU A 140 -2.12 1.07 -12.87
CA LEU A 140 -1.89 1.39 -11.46
C LEU A 140 -3.05 0.99 -10.54
N VAL A 141 -4.19 0.52 -11.07
CA VAL A 141 -5.35 0.16 -10.25
C VAL A 141 -5.04 -1.00 -9.31
N SER A 142 -4.34 -2.02 -9.81
CA SER A 142 -3.96 -3.21 -9.06
C SER A 142 -2.55 -3.65 -9.44
N PRO A 143 -1.57 -3.60 -8.50
CA PRO A 143 -0.21 -4.03 -8.76
C PRO A 143 -0.06 -5.54 -8.90
N ILE A 144 -1.09 -6.32 -8.55
CA ILE A 144 -1.13 -7.78 -8.78
C ILE A 144 -1.81 -8.17 -10.11
N SER A 145 -2.17 -7.20 -10.93
CA SER A 145 -2.80 -7.44 -12.23
C SER A 145 -1.79 -7.76 -13.34
N GLU A 146 -2.23 -8.50 -14.35
CA GLU A 146 -1.43 -8.74 -15.57
C GLU A 146 -1.13 -7.43 -16.31
N VAL A 147 -2.05 -6.47 -16.24
CA VAL A 147 -1.93 -5.14 -16.85
C VAL A 147 -0.76 -4.37 -16.26
N TYR A 148 -0.66 -4.31 -14.93
CA TYR A 148 0.47 -3.70 -14.24
C TYR A 148 1.80 -4.32 -14.69
N GLN A 149 1.87 -5.66 -14.76
CA GLN A 149 3.08 -6.35 -15.23
C GLN A 149 3.45 -6.04 -16.68
N LYS A 150 2.47 -5.91 -17.57
CA LYS A 150 2.69 -5.53 -18.98
C LYS A 150 3.13 -4.07 -19.14
N ALA A 151 2.71 -3.20 -18.23
CA ALA A 151 3.09 -1.79 -18.25
C ALA A 151 4.56 -1.57 -17.82
N ILE A 152 5.11 -2.46 -16.98
CA ILE A 152 6.51 -2.40 -16.56
C ILE A 152 7.44 -2.74 -17.74
N PHE A 153 8.27 -1.79 -18.15
CA PHE A 153 9.27 -1.98 -19.22
C PHE A 153 10.73 -1.89 -18.73
N TRP A 154 10.95 -1.47 -17.49
CA TRP A 154 12.24 -1.56 -16.80
C TRP A 154 12.01 -1.82 -15.31
N ARG A 155 12.94 -2.56 -14.68
CA ARG A 155 12.94 -2.85 -13.24
C ARG A 155 14.35 -3.23 -12.78
N ASN A 156 14.77 -2.76 -11.60
CA ASN A 156 16.02 -3.18 -10.97
C ASN A 156 15.85 -4.41 -10.05
N ILE A 157 14.61 -4.77 -9.70
CA ILE A 157 14.23 -6.00 -9.02
C ILE A 157 13.27 -6.81 -9.89
N ARG A 158 13.49 -8.12 -10.03
CA ARG A 158 12.46 -9.00 -10.61
C ARG A 158 11.75 -9.70 -9.49
N TYR A 159 10.44 -9.48 -9.40
CA TYR A 159 9.54 -10.14 -8.47
C TYR A 159 8.38 -10.77 -9.23
N ARG A 160 7.76 -11.78 -8.62
CA ARG A 160 6.55 -12.45 -9.14
C ARG A 160 5.39 -12.12 -8.22
N ILE A 161 4.26 -11.77 -8.84
CA ILE A 161 2.97 -11.63 -8.16
C ILE A 161 2.37 -13.03 -7.93
N PRO A 162 1.66 -13.24 -6.81
CA PRO A 162 0.97 -14.48 -6.50
C PRO A 162 -0.05 -14.92 -7.55
N VAL A 163 -0.17 -16.23 -7.71
CA VAL A 163 -1.35 -16.83 -8.32
C VAL A 163 -2.41 -16.97 -7.24
N ILE A 164 -3.38 -16.05 -7.25
CA ILE A 164 -4.44 -15.99 -6.23
C ILE A 164 -5.19 -17.32 -6.13
N LYS A 165 -5.01 -18.01 -5.01
CA LYS A 165 -5.76 -19.20 -4.61
C LYS A 165 -6.32 -18.94 -3.23
N ILE A 166 -7.64 -18.75 -3.14
CA ILE A 166 -8.28 -18.47 -1.86
C ILE A 166 -8.03 -19.67 -0.92
N PRO A 167 -7.30 -19.47 0.18
CA PRO A 167 -6.99 -20.53 1.13
C PRO A 167 -8.23 -20.91 1.94
N GLU A 168 -8.36 -22.20 2.27
CA GLU A 168 -9.33 -22.66 3.27
C GLU A 168 -8.67 -22.66 4.65
N TRP A 169 -8.75 -21.53 5.35
CA TRP A 169 -8.36 -21.45 6.76
C TRP A 169 -9.54 -21.78 7.65
N ILE A 170 -9.35 -22.75 8.55
CA ILE A 170 -10.35 -23.05 9.58
C ILE A 170 -9.93 -22.33 10.85
N ILE A 171 -10.68 -21.30 11.21
CA ILE A 171 -10.54 -20.60 12.48
C ILE A 171 -11.58 -21.16 13.46
N VAL A 172 -11.13 -21.49 14.67
CA VAL A 172 -12.01 -22.09 15.69
C VAL A 172 -12.44 -21.02 16.67
N GLN A 173 -13.72 -20.99 17.03
CA GLN A 173 -14.22 -20.10 18.07
C GLN A 173 -13.60 -20.44 19.43
N ARG A 174 -12.98 -19.45 20.10
CA ARG A 174 -12.29 -19.66 21.38
C ARG A 174 -12.61 -18.63 22.45
N VAL A 175 -13.12 -17.45 22.09
CA VAL A 175 -13.28 -16.32 23.02
C VAL A 175 -14.65 -15.65 22.86
N GLN A 176 -14.98 -14.81 23.83
CA GLN A 176 -16.11 -13.87 23.78
C GLN A 176 -15.56 -12.46 24.01
N SER A 177 -15.23 -11.79 22.91
CA SER A 177 -14.63 -10.45 22.84
C SER A 177 -15.13 -9.75 21.59
N GLY A 178 -14.90 -8.44 21.47
CA GLY A 178 -15.31 -7.68 20.29
C GLY A 178 -14.20 -7.51 19.25
N ALA A 179 -14.58 -7.28 18.00
CA ALA A 179 -13.68 -6.77 16.97
C ALA A 179 -14.34 -5.74 16.05
N VAL A 180 -13.58 -4.73 15.66
CA VAL A 180 -13.89 -3.82 14.55
C VAL A 180 -12.83 -4.02 13.47
N VAL A 181 -13.28 -4.36 12.25
CA VAL A 181 -12.42 -4.62 11.10
C VAL A 181 -12.72 -3.54 10.05
N VAL A 182 -11.72 -2.72 9.74
CA VAL A 182 -11.87 -1.46 8.99
C VAL A 182 -11.11 -1.54 7.67
N ASN A 183 -11.79 -1.28 6.56
CA ASN A 183 -11.16 -0.97 5.27
C ASN A 183 -11.26 0.54 5.02
N GLY A 184 -10.11 1.21 5.02
CA GLY A 184 -10.04 2.66 4.83
C GLY A 184 -10.16 3.12 3.39
N LEU A 185 -10.00 2.22 2.40
CA LEU A 185 -9.93 2.60 0.99
C LEU A 185 -11.33 2.91 0.40
N THR A 186 -11.33 3.68 -0.67
CA THR A 186 -12.49 3.97 -1.53
C THR A 186 -12.31 3.27 -2.89
N PRO A 187 -13.39 2.93 -3.61
CA PRO A 187 -13.31 2.16 -4.86
C PRO A 187 -12.49 2.78 -6.00
N THR A 188 -12.16 4.07 -5.91
CA THR A 188 -11.37 4.79 -6.93
C THR A 188 -9.86 4.76 -6.67
N GLN A 189 -9.45 4.32 -5.48
CA GLN A 189 -8.04 4.25 -5.09
C GLN A 189 -7.38 2.99 -5.66
N ASN A 190 -6.06 3.05 -5.88
CA ASN A 190 -5.30 1.84 -6.19
C ASN A 190 -5.36 0.88 -4.99
N LEU A 191 -5.11 -0.41 -5.24
CA LEU A 191 -5.11 -1.45 -4.20
C LEU A 191 -6.46 -1.68 -3.48
N TYR A 192 -7.56 -1.04 -3.90
CA TYR A 192 -8.87 -1.20 -3.28
C TYR A 192 -9.34 -2.66 -3.29
N TYR A 193 -9.08 -3.40 -4.37
CA TYR A 193 -9.49 -4.79 -4.48
C TYR A 193 -8.76 -5.64 -3.43
N GLU A 194 -7.45 -5.52 -3.34
CA GLU A 194 -6.57 -6.27 -2.44
C GLU A 194 -6.92 -5.96 -0.99
N ALA A 195 -7.06 -4.68 -0.64
CA ALA A 195 -7.50 -4.26 0.69
C ALA A 195 -8.86 -4.85 1.06
N SER A 196 -9.83 -4.80 0.14
CA SER A 196 -11.17 -5.32 0.35
C SER A 196 -11.18 -6.83 0.56
N GLN A 197 -10.35 -7.58 -0.17
CA GLN A 197 -10.27 -9.03 0.02
C GLN A 197 -9.59 -9.38 1.36
N ALA A 198 -8.47 -8.75 1.70
CA ALA A 198 -7.80 -8.97 2.99
C ALA A 198 -8.67 -8.56 4.18
N HIS A 199 -9.41 -7.45 4.06
CA HIS A 199 -10.41 -7.03 5.04
C HIS A 199 -11.50 -8.08 5.24
N ASN A 200 -12.05 -8.65 4.17
CA ASN A 200 -13.06 -9.71 4.26
C ASN A 200 -12.50 -10.99 4.90
N LEU A 201 -11.26 -11.37 4.58
CA LEU A 201 -10.59 -12.51 5.21
C LEU A 201 -10.41 -12.29 6.72
N MET A 202 -9.96 -11.10 7.13
CA MET A 202 -9.83 -10.74 8.54
C MET A 202 -11.19 -10.69 9.25
N TYR A 203 -12.22 -10.11 8.62
CA TYR A 203 -13.57 -10.10 9.17
C TYR A 203 -14.10 -11.50 9.43
N ASN A 204 -14.00 -12.40 8.44
CA ASN A 204 -14.43 -13.78 8.59
C ASN A 204 -13.64 -14.52 9.70
N ALA A 205 -12.33 -14.34 9.76
CA ALA A 205 -11.51 -14.93 10.81
C ALA A 205 -11.90 -14.42 12.21
N MET A 206 -12.19 -13.13 12.34
CA MET A 206 -12.67 -12.56 13.60
C MET A 206 -14.06 -13.12 13.95
N VAL A 207 -14.98 -13.20 12.98
CA VAL A 207 -16.32 -13.80 13.18
C VAL A 207 -16.22 -15.23 13.68
N ASP A 208 -15.35 -16.04 13.08
CA ASP A 208 -15.14 -17.42 13.48
C ASP A 208 -14.50 -17.51 14.87
N PHE A 209 -13.58 -16.61 15.21
CA PHE A 209 -12.85 -16.65 16.48
C PHE A 209 -13.68 -16.21 17.70
N MET A 210 -14.53 -15.17 17.55
CA MET A 210 -15.27 -14.56 18.66
C MET A 210 -16.80 -14.59 18.51
N GLY A 211 -17.32 -14.92 17.34
CA GLY A 211 -18.75 -15.00 17.04
C GLY A 211 -19.27 -13.75 16.31
N ALA A 212 -20.13 -13.96 15.31
CA ALA A 212 -20.64 -12.91 14.40
C ALA A 212 -21.28 -11.71 15.11
N GLU A 213 -21.93 -11.92 16.26
CA GLU A 213 -22.62 -10.86 16.99
C GLU A 213 -21.69 -9.88 17.72
N TYR A 214 -20.39 -10.18 17.77
CA TYR A 214 -19.36 -9.36 18.42
C TYR A 214 -18.35 -8.75 17.43
N VAL A 215 -18.58 -8.91 16.13
CA VAL A 215 -17.71 -8.34 15.09
C VAL A 215 -18.45 -7.27 14.31
N ARG A 216 -17.77 -6.17 14.01
CA ARG A 216 -18.28 -5.10 13.16
C ARG A 216 -17.34 -4.87 12.00
N GLN A 217 -17.93 -4.84 10.82
CA GLN A 217 -17.27 -4.49 9.58
C GLN A 217 -17.52 -3.00 9.30
N VAL A 218 -16.45 -2.27 8.98
CA VAL A 218 -16.50 -0.86 8.57
C VAL A 218 -15.81 -0.78 7.21
N GLU A 219 -16.56 -0.40 6.18
CA GLU A 219 -16.11 -0.38 4.77
C GLU A 219 -16.92 0.64 3.96
N TYR A 220 -16.42 1.00 2.77
CA TYR A 220 -17.08 1.96 1.89
C TYR A 220 -18.53 1.55 1.56
N PRO A 221 -19.51 2.48 1.57
CA PRO A 221 -19.38 3.93 1.75
C PRO A 221 -19.46 4.40 3.21
N SER A 222 -19.50 3.49 4.18
CA SER A 222 -19.64 3.75 5.61
C SER A 222 -18.34 3.46 6.35
N ASN A 223 -17.27 4.12 5.91
CA ASN A 223 -15.94 4.01 6.48
C ASN A 223 -15.35 5.38 6.78
N THR A 224 -16.10 6.23 7.48
CA THR A 224 -15.58 7.46 8.08
C THR A 224 -15.08 7.21 9.51
N GLN A 225 -14.35 8.16 10.09
CA GLN A 225 -14.00 8.10 11.52
C GLN A 225 -15.22 7.88 12.42
N SER A 226 -16.34 8.57 12.13
CA SER A 226 -17.57 8.42 12.91
C SER A 226 -18.17 7.02 12.81
N ASP A 227 -18.00 6.32 11.67
CA ASP A 227 -18.45 4.93 11.52
C ASP A 227 -17.59 3.97 12.37
N VAL A 228 -16.28 4.21 12.44
CA VAL A 228 -15.35 3.48 13.33
C VAL A 228 -15.76 3.68 14.79
N GLU A 229 -15.96 4.93 15.22
CA GLU A 229 -16.40 5.26 16.58
C GLU A 229 -17.75 4.64 16.91
N ALA A 230 -18.72 4.68 16.00
CA ALA A 230 -20.04 4.07 16.20
C ALA A 230 -19.97 2.54 16.32
N ALA A 231 -19.08 1.88 15.56
CA ALA A 231 -18.85 0.44 15.66
C ALA A 231 -18.24 0.06 17.03
N ILE A 232 -17.23 0.82 17.48
CA ILE A 232 -16.61 0.67 18.80
C ILE A 232 -17.64 0.86 19.91
N GLN A 233 -18.36 1.98 19.87
CA GLN A 233 -19.40 2.34 20.84
C GLN A 233 -20.47 1.24 20.92
N TYR A 234 -20.94 0.73 19.79
CA TYR A 234 -21.93 -0.35 19.77
C TYR A 234 -21.43 -1.60 20.53
N LEU A 235 -20.21 -2.05 20.25
CA LEU A 235 -19.68 -3.25 20.89
C LEU A 235 -19.49 -3.06 22.41
N ILE A 236 -18.97 -1.90 22.82
CA ILE A 236 -18.72 -1.62 24.24
C ILE A 236 -20.03 -1.35 24.99
N GLU A 237 -20.88 -0.47 24.47
CA GLU A 237 -22.05 0.01 25.20
C GLU A 237 -23.28 -0.88 25.02
N THR A 238 -23.46 -1.50 23.85
CA THR A 238 -24.62 -2.38 23.59
C THR A 238 -24.27 -3.84 23.85
N LYS A 239 -23.15 -4.33 23.30
CA LYS A 239 -22.73 -5.74 23.49
C LYS A 239 -21.94 -5.98 24.77
N LYS A 240 -21.59 -4.93 25.51
CA LYS A 240 -20.90 -5.01 26.81
C LYS A 240 -19.56 -5.75 26.74
N VAL A 241 -18.86 -5.66 25.60
CA VAL A 241 -17.51 -6.21 25.48
C VAL A 241 -16.54 -5.36 26.30
N ASN A 242 -15.60 -6.02 26.98
CA ASN A 242 -14.54 -5.37 27.76
C ASN A 242 -13.14 -5.64 27.19
N ARG A 243 -13.07 -6.35 26.06
CA ARG A 243 -11.88 -6.60 25.25
C ARG A 243 -12.25 -6.36 23.80
N LEU A 244 -11.49 -5.54 23.09
CA LEU A 244 -11.81 -5.10 21.73
C LEU A 244 -10.58 -5.15 20.84
N THR A 245 -10.68 -5.88 19.74
CA THR A 245 -9.66 -5.88 18.67
C THR A 245 -10.03 -4.85 17.61
N LEU A 246 -9.08 -4.00 17.22
CA LEU A 246 -9.24 -3.07 16.12
C LEU A 246 -8.24 -3.46 15.03
N TYR A 247 -8.73 -3.80 13.85
CA TYR A 247 -7.90 -4.03 12.67
C TYR A 247 -8.20 -2.97 11.63
N PHE A 248 -7.16 -2.32 11.13
CA PHE A 248 -7.25 -1.32 10.06
C PHE A 248 -6.40 -1.77 8.88
N ILE A 249 -6.98 -1.77 7.69
CA ILE A 249 -6.24 -1.81 6.42
C ILE A 249 -6.51 -0.54 5.63
N ALA A 250 -5.46 0.24 5.35
CA ALA A 250 -5.59 1.55 4.74
C ALA A 250 -4.30 2.02 4.05
N HIS A 251 -4.43 3.01 3.15
CA HIS A 251 -3.29 3.86 2.83
C HIS A 251 -2.91 4.66 4.09
N GLY A 252 -1.64 4.65 4.50
CA GLY A 252 -1.22 5.27 5.77
C GLY A 252 0.10 6.03 5.69
N SER A 253 0.10 7.22 6.28
CA SER A 253 1.24 8.13 6.46
C SER A 253 1.77 8.05 7.89
N TYR A 254 2.77 8.87 8.20
CA TYR A 254 3.18 9.13 9.57
C TYR A 254 1.98 9.61 10.39
N ASP A 255 1.65 8.81 11.41
CA ASP A 255 0.65 9.05 12.45
C ASP A 255 -0.77 9.25 11.90
N SER A 256 -1.05 8.81 10.68
CA SER A 256 -2.37 8.97 10.05
C SER A 256 -2.64 7.95 8.95
N MET A 257 -3.92 7.70 8.69
CA MET A 257 -4.35 6.81 7.61
C MET A 257 -5.63 7.30 6.96
N ASN A 258 -5.84 6.91 5.69
CA ASN A 258 -7.04 7.19 4.94
C ASN A 258 -8.20 6.34 5.46
N ILE A 259 -9.34 6.98 5.75
CA ILE A 259 -10.58 6.35 6.20
C ILE A 259 -11.72 6.98 5.39
N GLY A 260 -12.14 6.30 4.33
CA GLY A 260 -13.29 6.69 3.51
C GLY A 260 -13.09 7.96 2.68
N GLY A 261 -11.85 8.29 2.33
CA GLY A 261 -11.49 9.53 1.64
C GLY A 261 -11.25 10.71 2.59
N THR A 262 -11.28 10.46 3.90
CA THR A 262 -10.84 11.36 4.97
C THR A 262 -9.65 10.74 5.71
N TYR A 263 -9.33 11.24 6.91
CA TYR A 263 -8.17 10.78 7.68
C TYR A 263 -8.58 10.37 9.10
N LEU A 264 -7.89 9.37 9.63
CA LEU A 264 -7.84 9.07 11.06
C LEU A 264 -6.39 9.16 11.51
N THR A 265 -6.12 9.96 12.54
CA THR A 265 -4.79 10.12 13.13
C THR A 265 -4.57 9.22 14.34
N ALA A 266 -3.30 8.97 14.67
CA ALA A 266 -2.91 8.24 15.88
C ALA A 266 -3.40 8.94 17.15
N SER A 267 -3.43 10.29 17.16
CA SER A 267 -3.98 11.07 18.28
C SER A 267 -5.49 10.89 18.44
N GLU A 268 -6.25 10.82 17.35
CA GLU A 268 -7.70 10.58 17.41
C GLU A 268 -8.00 9.18 17.90
N LEU A 269 -7.32 8.16 17.37
CA LEU A 269 -7.47 6.78 17.83
C LEU A 269 -7.06 6.62 19.29
N LYS A 270 -5.97 7.27 19.72
CA LYS A 270 -5.58 7.35 21.13
C LYS A 270 -6.70 7.95 22.00
N GLY A 271 -7.29 9.06 21.57
CA GLY A 271 -8.42 9.69 22.27
C GLY A 271 -9.62 8.75 22.41
N ILE A 272 -9.95 7.98 21.37
CA ILE A 272 -10.99 6.95 21.41
C ILE A 272 -10.66 5.88 22.46
N ILE A 273 -9.43 5.33 22.46
CA ILE A 273 -8.98 4.32 23.42
C ILE A 273 -9.07 4.84 24.86
N GLU A 274 -8.61 6.07 25.11
CA GLU A 274 -8.63 6.71 26.43
C GLU A 274 -10.03 7.01 26.96
N SER A 275 -11.01 7.15 26.07
CA SER A 275 -12.42 7.35 26.45
C SER A 275 -13.06 6.09 27.06
N TYR A 276 -12.51 4.91 26.79
CA TYR A 276 -13.01 3.61 27.25
C TYR A 276 -12.02 2.89 28.19
N ARG A 277 -11.59 3.58 29.26
CA ARG A 277 -10.53 3.09 30.19
C ARG A 277 -10.73 1.71 30.81
N SER A 278 -11.96 1.21 30.88
CA SER A 278 -12.28 -0.13 31.40
C SER A 278 -12.23 -1.24 30.36
N VAL A 279 -11.97 -0.91 29.09
CA VAL A 279 -11.91 -1.83 27.96
C VAL A 279 -10.46 -2.01 27.56
N GLN A 280 -10.02 -3.26 27.42
CA GLN A 280 -8.71 -3.60 26.90
C GLN A 280 -8.73 -3.57 25.37
N PHE A 281 -7.76 -2.91 24.76
CA PHE A 281 -7.63 -2.80 23.31
C PHE A 281 -6.46 -3.63 22.79
N TYR A 282 -6.71 -4.30 21.66
CA TYR A 282 -5.71 -4.92 20.80
C TYR A 282 -5.79 -4.22 19.44
N VAL A 283 -4.70 -3.64 18.96
CA VAL A 283 -4.74 -2.84 17.73
C VAL A 283 -3.81 -3.45 16.68
N MET A 284 -4.26 -3.54 15.43
CA MET A 284 -3.49 -4.00 14.29
C MET A 284 -3.62 -2.98 13.16
N ILE A 285 -2.49 -2.45 12.70
CA ILE A 285 -2.44 -1.40 11.67
C ILE A 285 -1.70 -1.96 10.44
N GLU A 286 -2.47 -2.33 9.41
CA GLU A 286 -1.99 -2.70 8.07
C GLU A 286 -1.97 -1.45 7.19
N SER A 287 -0.86 -0.74 7.24
CA SER A 287 -0.60 0.43 6.40
C SER A 287 0.91 0.65 6.25
N CYS A 288 1.29 1.47 5.28
CA CYS A 288 2.66 2.02 5.30
C CYS A 288 2.83 2.92 6.53
N HIS A 289 4.07 3.08 6.98
CA HIS A 289 4.43 3.88 8.15
C HIS A 289 3.70 3.49 9.44
N ALA A 290 3.11 2.29 9.51
CA ALA A 290 2.31 1.84 10.64
C ALA A 290 3.11 1.86 11.96
N GLY A 291 4.43 1.66 11.90
CA GLY A 291 5.30 1.74 13.08
C GLY A 291 5.26 3.11 13.78
N SER A 292 4.94 4.20 13.06
CA SER A 292 4.80 5.52 13.66
C SER A 292 3.63 5.58 14.65
N TRP A 293 2.59 4.75 14.47
CA TRP A 293 1.49 4.65 15.43
C TRP A 293 1.94 4.11 16.79
N LEU A 294 3.06 3.38 16.83
CA LEU A 294 3.65 2.81 18.06
C LEU A 294 4.75 3.69 18.65
N GLU A 295 5.54 4.36 17.78
CA GLU A 295 6.78 5.05 18.15
C GLU A 295 6.70 6.58 18.03
N GLY A 296 5.60 7.09 17.48
CA GLY A 296 5.36 8.51 17.23
C GLY A 296 5.09 9.34 18.49
N THR A 297 4.98 10.65 18.28
CA THR A 297 4.78 11.64 19.37
C THR A 297 3.42 11.50 20.06
N SER A 298 2.40 11.06 19.32
CA SER A 298 1.07 10.70 19.80
C SER A 298 0.81 9.25 19.40
N ASN A 299 1.40 8.31 20.14
CA ASN A 299 1.27 6.89 19.83
C ASN A 299 0.04 6.27 20.53
N ILE A 300 -0.49 5.20 19.94
CA ILE A 300 -1.67 4.48 20.46
C ILE A 300 -1.36 3.56 21.65
N VAL A 301 -0.09 3.49 22.07
CA VAL A 301 0.40 2.59 23.13
C VAL A 301 0.56 3.28 24.48
N ASP A 302 0.54 4.62 24.52
CA ASP A 302 0.53 5.42 25.75
C ASP A 302 -0.65 5.10 26.69
N PRO A 303 -1.90 4.86 26.21
CA PRO A 303 -3.00 4.50 27.10
C PRO A 303 -2.74 3.14 27.76
N PRO A 304 -2.88 3.01 29.09
CA PRO A 304 -2.58 1.76 29.82
C PRO A 304 -3.55 0.62 29.49
N ASN A 305 -4.64 0.92 28.80
CA ASN A 305 -5.62 -0.06 28.34
C ASN A 305 -5.36 -0.54 26.90
N THR A 306 -4.30 -0.08 26.24
CA THR A 306 -3.73 -0.74 25.06
C THR A 306 -2.82 -1.87 25.53
N ILE A 307 -3.24 -3.12 25.32
CA ILE A 307 -2.53 -4.30 25.85
C ILE A 307 -1.50 -4.83 24.85
N LEU A 308 -1.85 -4.79 23.58
CA LEU A 308 -1.01 -5.23 22.47
C LEU A 308 -1.34 -4.39 21.24
N ALA A 309 -0.32 -3.95 20.52
CA ALA A 309 -0.50 -3.27 19.25
C ALA A 309 0.51 -3.81 18.24
N ILE A 310 0.05 -4.11 17.03
CA ILE A 310 0.87 -4.59 15.91
C ILE A 310 0.81 -3.56 14.80
N ALA A 311 1.97 -3.19 14.30
CA ALA A 311 2.12 -2.44 13.07
C ALA A 311 2.78 -3.36 12.04
N THR A 312 2.21 -3.44 10.84
CA THR A 312 2.75 -4.35 9.80
C THR A 312 4.04 -3.84 9.18
N THR A 313 4.44 -2.62 9.49
CA THR A 313 5.64 -1.94 9.02
C THR A 313 6.32 -1.17 10.15
N SER A 314 7.58 -0.79 9.96
CA SER A 314 8.24 0.24 10.76
C SER A 314 7.77 1.62 10.30
N ALA A 315 8.17 2.67 11.01
CA ALA A 315 7.79 4.03 10.64
C ALA A 315 8.37 4.48 9.28
N ASP A 316 9.41 3.83 8.75
CA ASP A 316 10.11 4.17 7.51
C ASP A 316 9.86 3.18 6.35
N LYS A 317 8.95 2.21 6.54
CA LYS A 317 8.72 1.12 5.56
C LYS A 317 7.28 1.09 5.07
N SER A 318 7.12 0.44 3.92
CA SER A 318 5.84 0.29 3.25
C SER A 318 5.21 -1.08 3.52
N ALA A 319 3.88 -1.10 3.46
CA ALA A 319 3.07 -2.30 3.44
C ALA A 319 2.81 -2.69 1.98
N TYR A 320 2.75 -3.98 1.71
CA TYR A 320 2.72 -4.50 0.36
C TYR A 320 1.59 -5.51 0.14
N PRO A 321 1.06 -5.58 -1.09
CA PRO A 321 0.36 -6.76 -1.53
C PRO A 321 1.32 -7.95 -1.52
N ASP A 322 0.73 -9.14 -1.60
CA ASP A 322 1.44 -10.40 -1.58
C ASP A 322 2.46 -10.56 -2.75
N TRP A 323 3.66 -11.07 -2.44
CA TRP A 323 4.79 -11.30 -3.34
C TRP A 323 5.30 -12.74 -3.22
N ASP A 324 5.31 -13.48 -4.33
CA ASP A 324 5.71 -14.90 -4.37
C ASP A 324 7.22 -15.15 -4.52
N HIS A 325 7.92 -14.18 -5.10
CA HIS A 325 9.31 -14.34 -5.53
C HIS A 325 9.98 -12.98 -5.69
N ALA A 326 11.28 -12.92 -5.42
CA ALA A 326 12.15 -11.79 -5.69
C ALA A 326 13.57 -12.30 -6.00
N THR A 327 14.23 -11.67 -6.96
CA THR A 327 15.60 -12.06 -7.36
C THR A 327 16.57 -11.95 -6.18
N GLY A 328 17.31 -13.02 -5.92
CA GLY A 328 18.26 -13.08 -4.80
C GLY A 328 17.67 -13.64 -3.50
N TYR A 329 16.38 -13.96 -3.46
CA TYR A 329 15.70 -14.53 -2.30
C TYR A 329 15.15 -15.93 -2.61
N THR A 330 14.96 -16.73 -1.57
CA THR A 330 14.22 -18.00 -1.68
C THR A 330 12.75 -17.67 -1.86
N ASP A 331 12.06 -18.35 -2.76
CA ASP A 331 10.62 -18.17 -3.01
C ASP A 331 9.80 -18.16 -1.72
N ASP A 332 8.64 -17.51 -1.79
CA ASP A 332 7.75 -17.43 -0.66
C ASP A 332 7.31 -18.83 -0.16
N TYR A 333 7.23 -18.99 1.16
CA TYR A 333 6.98 -20.28 1.80
C TYR A 333 5.53 -20.72 1.65
N ASN A 334 4.64 -19.78 1.41
CA ASN A 334 3.21 -19.94 1.39
C ASN A 334 2.53 -19.45 0.12
N ALA A 335 3.28 -19.19 -0.95
CA ALA A 335 2.94 -18.71 -2.31
C ALA A 335 1.71 -19.35 -3.00
N SER A 336 1.11 -20.37 -2.38
CA SER A 336 -0.12 -21.03 -2.83
C SER A 336 -1.32 -20.78 -1.93
N THR A 337 -1.15 -20.05 -0.84
CA THR A 337 -2.10 -19.90 0.28
C THR A 337 -2.11 -18.50 0.89
N ASP A 338 -1.04 -17.71 0.84
CA ASP A 338 -1.17 -16.26 0.98
C ASP A 338 -1.74 -15.65 -0.30
N VAL A 339 -2.46 -14.55 -0.11
CA VAL A 339 -3.15 -13.86 -1.19
C VAL A 339 -3.40 -12.40 -0.81
N TYR A 340 -3.47 -11.53 -1.81
CA TYR A 340 -3.88 -10.12 -1.69
C TYR A 340 -2.92 -9.23 -0.89
N VAL A 341 -2.70 -9.49 0.40
CA VAL A 341 -1.88 -8.68 1.32
C VAL A 341 -1.00 -9.61 2.14
N GLU A 342 0.30 -9.41 1.97
CA GLU A 342 1.36 -10.29 2.48
C GLU A 342 1.17 -10.59 3.98
N TRP A 343 1.38 -9.57 4.82
CA TRP A 343 1.42 -9.74 6.27
C TRP A 343 0.09 -10.25 6.83
N THR A 344 -1.02 -9.71 6.34
CA THR A 344 -2.35 -10.07 6.83
C THR A 344 -2.64 -11.55 6.60
N THR A 345 -2.27 -12.10 5.44
CA THR A 345 -2.58 -13.50 5.13
C THR A 345 -1.65 -14.49 5.82
N ASP A 346 -0.38 -14.15 6.01
CA ASP A 346 0.53 -14.88 6.90
C ASP A 346 -0.03 -14.98 8.32
N PHE A 347 -0.49 -13.85 8.85
CA PHE A 347 -1.04 -13.76 10.19
C PHE A 347 -2.28 -14.64 10.33
N LEU A 348 -3.18 -14.62 9.35
CA LEU A 348 -4.39 -15.45 9.33
C LEU A 348 -4.08 -16.94 9.21
N GLN A 349 -3.06 -17.32 8.45
CA GLN A 349 -2.59 -18.70 8.39
C GLN A 349 -2.13 -19.18 9.77
N MET A 350 -1.35 -18.37 10.50
CA MET A 350 -0.94 -18.71 11.87
C MET A 350 -2.11 -18.69 12.85
N MET A 351 -3.08 -17.80 12.66
CA MET A 351 -4.30 -17.76 13.45
C MET A 351 -5.11 -19.06 13.30
N SER A 352 -5.18 -19.63 12.09
CA SER A 352 -5.80 -20.94 11.85
C SER A 352 -5.06 -22.06 12.60
N TYR A 353 -3.73 -22.08 12.52
CA TYR A 353 -2.92 -23.04 13.27
C TYR A 353 -3.15 -22.95 14.78
N TYR A 354 -3.04 -21.75 15.36
CA TYR A 354 -3.10 -21.54 16.80
C TYR A 354 -4.50 -21.63 17.38
N THR A 355 -5.56 -21.30 16.63
CA THR A 355 -6.94 -21.55 17.08
C THR A 355 -7.32 -23.03 16.94
N GLY A 356 -6.71 -23.75 16.01
CA GLY A 356 -6.84 -25.20 15.85
C GLY A 356 -5.91 -26.00 16.78
N SER A 357 -4.88 -26.59 16.20
CA SER A 357 -3.98 -27.54 16.89
C SER A 357 -3.00 -26.88 17.88
N GLY A 358 -2.68 -25.60 17.68
CA GLY A 358 -1.74 -24.85 18.50
C GLY A 358 -2.34 -24.23 19.77
N TRP A 359 -3.63 -24.46 20.07
CA TRP A 359 -4.35 -23.73 21.13
C TRP A 359 -3.76 -23.91 22.53
N SER A 360 -3.18 -25.08 22.83
CA SER A 360 -2.49 -25.31 24.12
C SER A 360 -1.29 -24.38 24.32
N SER A 361 -0.61 -23.99 23.25
CA SER A 361 0.48 -23.01 23.29
C SER A 361 -0.08 -21.62 23.64
N VAL A 362 -1.21 -21.25 23.06
CA VAL A 362 -1.89 -19.97 23.35
C VAL A 362 -2.27 -19.88 24.82
N THR A 363 -2.96 -20.89 25.35
CA THR A 363 -3.40 -20.86 26.75
C THR A 363 -2.23 -20.93 27.74
N SER A 364 -1.17 -21.67 27.41
CA SER A 364 0.05 -21.72 28.22
C SER A 364 0.77 -20.37 28.23
N TYR A 365 0.88 -19.72 27.08
CA TYR A 365 1.50 -18.39 26.96
C TYR A 365 0.68 -17.33 27.71
N ALA A 366 -0.65 -17.35 27.54
CA ALA A 366 -1.57 -16.47 28.26
C ALA A 366 -1.44 -16.61 29.78
N SER A 367 -1.43 -17.85 30.28
CA SER A 367 -1.26 -18.11 31.71
C SER A 367 0.11 -17.69 32.24
N THR A 368 1.16 -17.84 31.45
CA THR A 368 2.54 -17.49 31.86
C THR A 368 2.71 -15.99 32.02
N HIS A 369 2.10 -15.20 31.13
CA HIS A 369 2.23 -13.74 31.12
C HIS A 369 1.06 -13.02 31.83
N GLY A 370 0.05 -13.76 32.30
CA GLY A 370 -1.11 -13.16 32.98
C GLY A 370 -1.99 -12.32 32.05
N ILE A 371 -2.07 -12.68 30.77
CA ILE A 371 -2.82 -11.96 29.73
C ILE A 371 -4.01 -12.77 29.22
N ALA A 372 -4.89 -12.12 28.45
CA ALA A 372 -5.99 -12.80 27.79
C ALA A 372 -5.52 -13.67 26.62
N ASN A 373 -6.30 -14.68 26.24
CA ASN A 373 -5.94 -15.61 25.17
C ASN A 373 -5.82 -14.93 23.80
N GLU A 374 -6.53 -13.82 23.60
CA GLU A 374 -6.48 -12.99 22.39
C GLU A 374 -5.11 -12.34 22.24
N ALA A 375 -4.61 -11.71 23.31
CA ALA A 375 -3.27 -11.13 23.34
C ALA A 375 -2.20 -12.20 23.06
N ALA A 376 -2.33 -13.37 23.71
CA ALA A 376 -1.42 -14.49 23.50
C ALA A 376 -1.49 -15.04 22.07
N LEU A 377 -2.69 -15.17 21.50
CA LEU A 377 -2.88 -15.62 20.11
C LEU A 377 -2.19 -14.67 19.14
N TYR A 378 -2.50 -13.37 19.24
CA TYR A 378 -1.95 -12.36 18.32
C TYR A 378 -0.44 -12.24 18.44
N ASP A 379 0.10 -12.33 19.66
CA ASP A 379 1.54 -12.34 19.89
C ASP A 379 2.21 -13.57 19.27
N LEU A 380 1.65 -14.78 19.49
CA LEU A 380 2.19 -16.01 18.90
C LEU A 380 2.09 -16.01 17.37
N CYS A 381 0.99 -15.52 16.80
CA CYS A 381 0.88 -15.34 15.35
C CYS A 381 1.97 -14.39 14.83
N PHE A 382 2.15 -13.23 15.47
CA PHE A 382 3.20 -12.28 15.11
C PHE A 382 4.59 -12.91 15.19
N LEU A 383 4.90 -13.59 16.30
CA LEU A 383 6.21 -14.23 16.51
C LEU A 383 6.48 -15.37 15.52
N ALA A 384 5.43 -16.09 15.10
CA ALA A 384 5.57 -17.19 14.16
C ALA A 384 5.88 -16.70 12.73
N ILE A 385 5.34 -15.53 12.34
CA ILE A 385 5.58 -14.97 11.01
C ILE A 385 6.81 -14.05 10.98
N LYS A 386 7.15 -13.41 12.10
CA LYS A 386 8.26 -12.45 12.20
C LYS A 386 9.62 -13.12 12.02
N GLY A 387 10.44 -12.57 11.14
CA GLY A 387 11.83 -13.01 10.97
C GLY A 387 12.76 -12.57 12.10
N GLY A 388 13.88 -13.28 12.22
CA GLY A 388 15.02 -12.83 13.05
C GLY A 388 15.64 -11.53 12.51
N SER A 389 16.75 -11.09 13.11
CA SER A 389 17.56 -9.99 12.56
C SER A 389 18.92 -10.55 12.12
N PRO A 390 19.26 -10.54 10.82
CA PRO A 390 18.48 -10.04 9.67
C PRO A 390 17.28 -10.94 9.31
N PRO A 391 16.25 -10.42 8.60
CA PRO A 391 14.94 -11.06 8.40
C PRO A 391 14.93 -12.25 7.44
N GLY A 392 16.07 -12.86 7.10
CA GLY A 392 16.18 -13.94 6.10
C GLY A 392 15.40 -15.22 6.41
N SER A 393 14.78 -15.31 7.59
CA SER A 393 13.90 -16.41 8.00
C SER A 393 12.45 -15.99 8.24
N SER A 394 12.06 -14.74 7.92
CA SER A 394 10.67 -14.30 8.08
C SER A 394 9.76 -15.15 7.23
N TYR A 395 8.55 -15.41 7.74
CA TYR A 395 7.51 -16.04 6.93
C TYR A 395 7.00 -15.02 5.90
N THR A 396 6.77 -13.77 6.35
CA THR A 396 6.47 -12.62 5.49
C THR A 396 7.60 -12.35 4.50
N PHE A 397 7.33 -12.59 3.22
CA PHE A 397 8.30 -12.50 2.14
C PHE A 397 8.80 -11.07 1.93
N THR A 398 7.91 -10.08 1.97
CA THR A 398 8.28 -8.65 1.86
C THR A 398 9.21 -8.20 3.00
N GLU A 399 9.12 -8.84 4.18
CA GLU A 399 10.07 -8.66 5.26
C GLU A 399 11.41 -9.36 4.98
N ARG A 400 11.39 -10.60 4.45
CA ARG A 400 12.61 -11.29 3.98
C ARG A 400 13.38 -10.46 2.95
N VAL A 401 12.67 -9.78 2.05
CA VAL A 401 13.22 -8.90 1.01
C VAL A 401 13.75 -7.57 1.59
N GLY A 402 13.38 -7.22 2.83
CA GLY A 402 13.85 -6.02 3.55
C GLY A 402 13.08 -4.74 3.22
N ILE A 403 11.92 -4.86 2.57
CA ILE A 403 11.06 -3.73 2.19
C ILE A 403 9.90 -3.49 3.15
N GLN A 404 9.57 -4.47 3.98
CA GLN A 404 8.60 -4.39 5.08
C GLN A 404 9.28 -4.76 6.41
N GLU A 405 8.84 -4.20 7.53
CA GLU A 405 9.41 -4.52 8.85
C GLU A 405 8.35 -4.47 9.97
N PRO A 406 7.60 -5.56 10.22
CA PRO A 406 6.55 -5.56 11.23
C PRO A 406 7.07 -5.27 12.65
N ARG A 407 6.30 -4.48 13.41
CA ARG A 407 6.57 -4.07 14.80
C ARG A 407 5.43 -4.51 15.72
N ILE A 408 5.76 -4.70 17.00
CA ILE A 408 4.78 -5.07 18.03
C ILE A 408 5.11 -4.38 19.36
N TYR A 409 4.07 -3.88 20.01
CA TYR A 409 4.07 -3.40 21.38
C TYR A 409 3.33 -4.39 22.29
N ARG A 410 3.85 -4.56 23.51
CA ARG A 410 3.26 -5.37 24.58
C ARG A 410 3.32 -4.59 25.89
N SER A 411 2.22 -4.56 26.63
CA SER A 411 2.18 -3.89 27.94
C SER A 411 2.53 -4.79 29.13
N TYR A 412 2.96 -6.04 28.88
CA TYR A 412 3.04 -7.13 29.86
C TYR A 412 4.41 -7.82 29.91
#